data_AF-A0ABD6FA58-F1
#
_entry.id   AF-A0ABD6FA58-F1
#
_cell.length_a   1.000
_cell.length_b   1.000
_cell.length_c   1.000
_cell.angle_alpha   90.00
_cell.angle_beta   90.00
_cell.angle_gamma   90.00
#
_symmetry.space_group_name_H-M   'P 1'
#
loop_
_entity.id
_entity.type
_entity.pdbx_description
1 polymer ?
#
loop_
_entity_poly.entity_id
_entity_poly.type
_entity_poly.pdbx_seq_one_letter_code
_entity_poly.pdbx_strand_id
1 'polypeptide(L)'
;MAAAAPLLGSLEQVRRTFDHALPLVPSELDTDEWERVAADYAVRVLVEPPERLFAGLAADLNDLRARMAESSGTVRTDLTHAFAQLAALCAIALVQVHETDAANRWRRTASRAAAATGDRELAGLIAGRQAVFSLYSSSPATVLALADRAVAVSPPDGVGRISGLAARAQVHARTGNDGAALTALREVTEMFPDLPASTAPYGVWSWPEQRLRFVASEVHSHAGRTREAFAEQEAALRLYPSSSWGGPAQLHAHRATALIKAGDLTAGTEHLAGTLAELKPWQRRDALVHRSAAAALACVPPKQRGLPSVRRVRALLAEERQA
;
A
#
# COMPACT_ATOMS: atom_id res chain seq x y z
N MET A 1 -6.27 -20.35 20.95
CA MET A 1 -5.08 -19.71 20.33
C MET A 1 -4.08 -19.12 21.33
N ALA A 2 -4.46 -18.75 22.56
CA ALA A 2 -3.55 -18.13 23.54
C ALA A 2 -2.35 -19.02 23.98
N ALA A 3 -2.48 -20.36 23.95
CA ALA A 3 -1.41 -21.28 24.37
C ALA A 3 -0.29 -21.48 23.33
N ALA A 4 -0.49 -21.06 22.07
CA ALA A 4 0.50 -21.26 21.01
C ALA A 4 1.55 -20.12 20.92
N ALA A 5 1.19 -18.90 21.35
CA ALA A 5 2.10 -17.75 21.28
C ALA A 5 3.37 -17.91 22.15
N PRO A 6 3.30 -18.44 23.39
CA PRO A 6 4.50 -18.70 24.19
C PRO A 6 5.38 -19.79 23.57
N LEU A 7 4.77 -20.85 23.03
CA LEU A 7 5.48 -21.96 22.38
C LEU A 7 6.21 -21.49 21.11
N LEU A 8 5.55 -20.67 20.29
CA LEU A 8 6.15 -20.09 19.09
C LEU A 8 7.31 -19.14 19.44
N GLY A 9 7.17 -18.34 20.51
CA GLY A 9 8.27 -17.50 21.02
C GLY A 9 9.46 -18.33 21.50
N SER A 10 9.23 -19.44 22.21
CA SER A 10 10.29 -20.35 22.64
C SER A 10 10.97 -21.08 21.47
N LEU A 11 10.21 -21.56 20.47
CA LEU A 11 10.79 -22.20 19.28
C LEU A 11 11.63 -21.22 18.47
N GLU A 12 11.19 -19.97 18.33
CA GLU A 12 11.94 -18.91 17.65
C GLU A 12 13.25 -18.57 18.40
N GLN A 13 13.20 -18.52 19.73
CA GLN A 13 14.40 -18.31 20.55
C GLN A 13 15.40 -19.48 20.43
N VAL A 14 14.90 -20.72 20.36
CA VAL A 14 15.72 -21.91 20.10
C VAL A 14 16.35 -21.84 18.70
N ARG A 15 15.58 -21.51 17.65
CA ARG A 15 16.10 -21.34 16.28
C ARG A 15 17.24 -20.32 16.24
N ARG A 16 17.05 -19.12 16.81
CA ARG A 16 18.09 -18.06 16.85
C ARG A 16 19.36 -18.49 17.58
N THR A 17 19.21 -19.27 18.64
CA THR A 17 20.35 -19.80 19.41
C THR A 17 21.18 -20.75 18.55
N PHE A 18 20.52 -21.63 17.78
CA PHE A 18 21.21 -22.51 16.83
C PHE A 18 21.84 -21.74 15.68
N ASP A 19 21.14 -20.76 15.10
CA ASP A 19 21.68 -19.96 14.00
C ASP A 19 22.91 -19.13 14.41
N HIS A 20 22.94 -18.59 15.63
CA HIS A 20 24.13 -17.91 16.19
C HIS A 20 25.28 -18.88 16.51
N ALA A 21 24.97 -20.15 16.82
CA ALA A 21 25.97 -21.16 17.14
C ALA A 21 26.60 -21.80 15.89
N LEU A 22 25.92 -21.72 14.74
CA LEU A 22 26.46 -22.15 13.46
C LEU A 22 27.38 -21.05 12.91
N PRO A 23 28.66 -21.35 12.61
CA PRO A 23 29.56 -20.38 11.97
C PRO A 23 29.15 -20.20 10.51
N LEU A 24 28.09 -19.43 10.28
CA LEU A 24 27.64 -19.02 8.97
C LEU A 24 28.37 -17.72 8.61
N VAL A 25 29.43 -17.81 7.83
CA VAL A 25 30.00 -16.63 7.18
C VAL A 25 28.95 -16.11 6.20
N PRO A 26 28.48 -14.84 6.32
CA PRO A 26 27.52 -14.27 5.38
C PRO A 26 28.03 -14.45 3.94
N SER A 27 27.19 -15.03 3.08
CA SER A 27 27.54 -15.42 1.71
C SER A 27 26.44 -14.99 0.75
N GLU A 28 26.68 -15.12 -0.57
CA GLU A 28 25.68 -14.80 -1.60
C GLU A 28 24.40 -15.65 -1.49
N LEU A 29 24.49 -16.86 -0.92
CA LEU A 29 23.30 -17.68 -0.64
C LEU A 29 22.41 -17.10 0.46
N ASP A 30 23.00 -16.37 1.40
CA ASP A 30 22.30 -15.68 2.49
C ASP A 30 21.53 -14.47 1.93
N THR A 31 22.16 -13.71 1.01
CA THR A 31 21.51 -12.54 0.40
C THR A 31 20.30 -12.92 -0.45
N ASP A 32 20.39 -13.99 -1.24
CA ASP A 32 19.26 -14.52 -2.02
C ASP A 32 18.11 -15.00 -1.13
N GLU A 33 18.41 -15.51 0.06
CA GLU A 33 17.40 -15.92 1.04
C GLU A 33 16.65 -14.70 1.59
N TRP A 34 17.37 -13.64 1.98
CA TRP A 34 16.75 -12.43 2.49
C TRP A 34 15.91 -11.68 1.45
N GLU A 35 16.33 -11.69 0.18
CA GLU A 35 15.51 -11.18 -0.92
C GLU A 35 14.22 -11.98 -1.08
N ARG A 36 14.27 -13.31 -0.97
CA ARG A 36 13.08 -14.17 -0.98
C ARG A 36 12.15 -13.90 0.21
N VAL A 37 12.71 -13.69 1.41
CA VAL A 37 11.93 -13.31 2.60
C VAL A 37 11.22 -11.96 2.37
N ALA A 38 11.93 -10.96 1.85
CA ALA A 38 11.33 -9.67 1.51
C ALA A 38 10.22 -9.80 0.46
N ALA A 39 10.41 -10.64 -0.56
CA ALA A 39 9.41 -10.91 -1.59
C ALA A 39 8.15 -11.61 -1.04
N ASP A 40 8.28 -12.53 -0.09
CA ASP A 40 7.14 -13.18 0.58
C ASP A 40 6.30 -12.16 1.35
N TYR A 41 6.93 -11.34 2.20
CA TYR A 41 6.23 -10.28 2.92
C TYR A 41 5.57 -9.26 1.99
N ALA A 42 6.17 -8.97 0.82
CA ALA A 42 5.64 -8.04 -0.16
C ALA A 42 4.27 -8.46 -0.72
N VAL A 43 3.98 -9.76 -0.74
CA VAL A 43 2.66 -10.29 -1.10
C VAL A 43 1.75 -10.31 0.12
N ARG A 44 2.24 -10.85 1.25
CA ARG A 44 1.44 -11.06 2.47
C ARG A 44 0.92 -9.77 3.09
N VAL A 45 1.68 -8.68 3.02
CA VAL A 45 1.27 -7.36 3.52
C VAL A 45 -0.02 -6.82 2.89
N LEU A 46 -0.41 -7.33 1.72
CA LEU A 46 -1.63 -6.90 1.03
C LEU A 46 -2.87 -7.74 1.42
N VAL A 47 -2.68 -8.91 2.01
CA VAL A 47 -3.77 -9.89 2.19
C VAL A 47 -3.94 -10.38 3.63
N GLU A 48 -2.89 -10.36 4.44
CA GLU A 48 -2.94 -10.77 5.85
C GLU A 48 -3.28 -9.60 6.79
N PRO A 49 -3.84 -9.88 7.98
CA PRO A 49 -3.92 -8.89 9.06
C PRO A 49 -2.52 -8.35 9.42
N PRO A 50 -2.31 -7.03 9.44
CA PRO A 50 -0.99 -6.44 9.73
C PRO A 50 -0.38 -6.89 11.06
N GLU A 51 -1.23 -7.12 12.08
CA GLU A 51 -0.82 -7.56 13.41
C GLU A 51 -0.14 -8.93 13.40
N ARG A 52 -0.48 -9.79 12.43
CA ARG A 52 0.15 -11.11 12.26
C ARG A 52 1.55 -11.00 11.64
N LEU A 53 1.85 -9.89 10.96
CA LEU A 53 3.13 -9.68 10.27
C LEU A 53 4.17 -9.04 11.19
N PHE A 54 3.76 -8.23 12.17
CA PHE A 54 4.69 -7.45 13.00
C PHE A 54 5.74 -8.29 13.74
N ALA A 55 5.33 -9.42 14.31
CA ALA A 55 6.26 -10.28 15.06
C ALA A 55 7.33 -10.90 14.13
N GLY A 56 6.92 -11.36 12.95
CA GLY A 56 7.83 -11.90 11.94
C GLY A 56 8.77 -10.83 11.39
N LEU A 57 8.22 -9.70 10.93
CA LEU A 57 9.02 -8.57 10.43
C LEU A 57 10.04 -8.08 11.47
N ALA A 58 9.67 -8.00 12.75
CA ALA A 58 10.59 -7.60 13.81
C ALA A 58 11.67 -8.64 14.09
N ALA A 59 11.36 -9.93 13.99
CA ALA A 59 12.35 -11.01 14.11
C ALA A 59 13.37 -10.93 12.96
N ASP A 60 12.88 -10.92 11.73
CA ASP A 60 13.67 -10.90 10.51
C ASP A 60 14.56 -9.66 10.40
N LEU A 61 14.05 -8.48 10.78
CA LEU A 61 14.84 -7.25 10.82
C LEU A 61 15.95 -7.29 11.87
N ASN A 62 15.76 -7.99 13.00
CA ASN A 62 16.80 -8.14 14.01
C ASN A 62 17.90 -9.10 13.56
N ASP A 63 17.52 -10.21 12.95
CA ASP A 63 18.46 -11.19 12.39
C ASP A 63 19.27 -10.56 11.25
N LEU A 64 18.62 -9.83 10.35
CA LEU A 64 19.28 -9.12 9.25
C LEU A 64 20.23 -8.03 9.76
N ARG A 65 19.85 -7.28 10.81
CA ARG A 65 20.73 -6.29 11.45
C ARG A 65 22.01 -6.92 11.98
N ALA A 66 21.94 -8.10 12.59
CA ALA A 66 23.11 -8.81 13.10
C ALA A 66 24.05 -9.23 11.96
N ARG A 67 23.51 -9.87 10.91
CA ARG A 67 24.27 -10.30 9.73
C ARG A 67 24.92 -9.12 8.99
N MET A 68 24.20 -8.01 8.85
CA MET A 68 24.74 -6.78 8.26
C MET A 68 25.97 -6.25 9.01
N ALA A 69 26.01 -6.37 10.34
CA ALA A 69 27.13 -5.90 11.15
C ALA A 69 28.43 -6.68 10.88
N GLU A 70 28.30 -7.96 10.56
CA GLU A 70 29.41 -8.88 10.29
C GLU A 70 29.81 -8.94 8.80
N SER A 71 28.91 -8.50 7.91
CA SER A 71 29.14 -8.47 6.46
C SER A 71 30.00 -7.27 6.00
N SER A 72 30.61 -7.37 4.81
CA SER A 72 31.29 -6.27 4.13
C SER A 72 31.13 -6.39 2.60
N GLY A 73 31.55 -5.36 1.86
CA GLY A 73 31.51 -5.37 0.39
C GLY A 73 30.09 -5.54 -0.18
N THR A 74 29.98 -6.34 -1.24
CA THR A 74 28.71 -6.62 -1.95
C THR A 74 27.67 -7.27 -1.05
N VAL A 75 28.07 -8.25 -0.24
CA VAL A 75 27.17 -8.92 0.72
C VAL A 75 26.49 -7.91 1.65
N ARG A 76 27.22 -6.91 2.16
CA ARG A 76 26.62 -5.86 2.99
C ARG A 76 25.60 -5.04 2.22
N THR A 77 25.90 -4.70 0.96
CA THR A 77 25.00 -3.94 0.09
C THR A 77 23.71 -4.72 -0.18
N ASP A 78 23.81 -6.01 -0.50
CA ASP A 78 22.66 -6.87 -0.81
C ASP A 78 21.80 -7.12 0.44
N LEU A 79 22.40 -7.37 1.60
CA LEU A 79 21.65 -7.42 2.87
C LEU A 79 20.97 -6.08 3.20
N THR A 80 21.61 -4.95 2.87
CA THR A 80 21.02 -3.62 3.03
C THR A 80 19.83 -3.41 2.08
N HIS A 81 19.88 -3.99 0.88
CA HIS A 81 18.79 -3.96 -0.09
C HIS A 81 17.54 -4.69 0.46
N ALA A 82 17.68 -5.93 0.95
CA ALA A 82 16.61 -6.65 1.62
C ALA A 82 16.08 -5.91 2.87
N PHE A 83 16.98 -5.32 3.66
CA PHE A 83 16.62 -4.54 4.85
C PHE A 83 15.75 -3.33 4.50
N ALA A 84 16.08 -2.62 3.42
CA ALA A 84 15.31 -1.47 2.96
C ALA A 84 13.87 -1.88 2.60
N GLN A 85 13.70 -3.03 1.93
CA GLN A 85 12.38 -3.57 1.59
C GLN A 85 11.58 -3.93 2.85
N LEU A 86 12.16 -4.70 3.78
CA LEU A 86 11.49 -5.09 5.03
C LEU A 86 11.10 -3.85 5.87
N ALA A 87 11.97 -2.86 5.96
CA ALA A 87 11.68 -1.59 6.64
C ALA A 87 10.50 -0.84 5.98
N ALA A 88 10.41 -0.87 4.65
CA ALA A 88 9.29 -0.26 3.93
C ALA A 88 7.97 -1.05 4.14
N LEU A 89 8.06 -2.38 4.25
CA LEU A 89 6.91 -3.25 4.57
C LEU A 89 6.38 -3.01 5.99
N CYS A 90 7.26 -2.77 6.97
CA CYS A 90 6.85 -2.30 8.30
C CYS A 90 6.08 -0.98 8.20
N ALA A 91 6.55 -0.02 7.41
CA ALA A 91 5.85 1.25 7.23
C ALA A 91 4.45 1.05 6.63
N ILE A 92 4.30 0.15 5.64
CA ILE A 92 3.02 -0.17 5.02
C ILE A 92 2.07 -0.81 6.04
N ALA A 93 2.53 -1.83 6.76
CA ALA A 93 1.74 -2.51 7.78
C ALA A 93 1.26 -1.55 8.89
N LEU A 94 2.11 -0.61 9.30
CA LEU A 94 1.76 0.42 10.28
C LEU A 94 0.74 1.44 9.74
N VAL A 95 0.79 1.78 8.44
CA VAL A 95 -0.25 2.63 7.83
C VAL A 95 -1.61 1.95 7.90
N GLN A 96 -1.67 0.64 7.64
CA GLN A 96 -2.92 -0.14 7.62
C GLN A 96 -3.61 -0.16 8.99
N VAL A 97 -2.85 -0.07 10.10
CA VAL A 97 -3.37 0.02 11.47
C VAL A 97 -3.39 1.45 12.04
N HIS A 98 -3.33 2.47 11.17
CA HIS A 98 -3.38 3.90 11.53
C HIS A 98 -2.21 4.45 12.36
N GLU A 99 -1.12 3.69 12.52
CA GLU A 99 0.09 4.08 13.26
C GLU A 99 1.02 5.01 12.45
N THR A 100 0.52 6.22 12.17
CA THR A 100 1.12 7.16 11.20
C THR A 100 2.53 7.62 11.59
N ASP A 101 2.77 7.92 12.87
CA ASP A 101 4.08 8.38 13.33
C ASP A 101 5.14 7.27 13.27
N ALA A 102 4.74 6.05 13.66
CA ALA A 102 5.60 4.89 13.55
C ALA A 102 5.91 4.56 12.09
N ALA A 103 4.88 4.58 11.22
CA ALA A 103 5.07 4.42 9.78
C ALA A 103 6.05 5.44 9.22
N ASN A 104 5.94 6.72 9.59
CA ASN A 104 6.85 7.77 9.13
C ASN A 104 8.31 7.55 9.58
N ARG A 105 8.54 7.00 10.78
CA ARG A 105 9.89 6.60 11.22
C ARG A 105 10.44 5.49 10.32
N TRP A 106 9.65 4.44 10.08
CA TRP A 106 10.04 3.33 9.21
C TRP A 106 10.27 3.74 7.75
N ARG A 107 9.48 4.67 7.21
CA ARG A 107 9.71 5.27 5.89
C ARG A 107 11.09 5.91 5.79
N ARG A 108 11.48 6.72 6.79
CA ARG A 108 12.82 7.34 6.82
C ARG A 108 13.93 6.30 6.89
N THR A 109 13.75 5.25 7.69
CA THR A 109 14.70 4.13 7.79
C THR A 109 14.86 3.44 6.43
N ALA A 110 13.76 3.07 5.78
CA ALA A 110 13.76 2.41 4.48
C ALA A 110 14.43 3.26 3.38
N SER A 111 14.10 4.56 3.30
CA SER A 111 14.73 5.47 2.34
C SER A 111 16.23 5.64 2.56
N ARG A 112 16.68 5.70 3.82
CA ARG A 112 18.11 5.78 4.14
C ARG A 112 18.85 4.50 3.76
N ALA A 113 18.26 3.34 4.04
CA ALA A 113 18.82 2.05 3.66
C ALA A 113 18.94 1.91 2.14
N ALA A 114 17.86 2.20 1.39
CA ALA A 114 17.89 2.16 -0.07
C ALA A 114 18.93 3.12 -0.65
N ALA A 115 19.02 4.35 -0.16
CA ALA A 115 20.04 5.29 -0.60
C ALA A 115 21.47 4.78 -0.35
N ALA A 116 21.70 4.04 0.75
CA ALA A 116 23.01 3.47 1.06
C ALA A 116 23.42 2.33 0.12
N THR A 117 22.48 1.69 -0.58
CA THR A 117 22.80 0.67 -1.59
C THR A 117 23.32 1.27 -2.90
N GLY A 118 23.01 2.53 -3.18
CA GLY A 118 23.26 3.16 -4.49
C GLY A 118 22.29 2.71 -5.59
N ASP A 119 21.37 1.78 -5.32
CA ASP A 119 20.38 1.32 -6.27
C ASP A 119 19.23 2.34 -6.43
N ARG A 120 19.18 2.95 -7.61
CA ARG A 120 18.14 3.93 -7.97
C ARG A 120 16.77 3.29 -8.18
N GLU A 121 16.71 2.04 -8.62
CA GLU A 121 15.44 1.34 -8.81
C GLU A 121 14.80 1.04 -7.46
N LEU A 122 15.55 0.47 -6.50
CA LEU A 122 15.08 0.29 -5.13
C LEU A 122 14.67 1.62 -4.48
N ALA A 123 15.52 2.66 -4.57
CA ALA A 123 15.23 3.97 -4.00
C ALA A 123 13.94 4.57 -4.58
N GLY A 124 13.77 4.45 -5.90
CA GLY A 124 12.55 4.83 -6.62
C GLY A 124 11.33 4.05 -6.17
N LEU A 125 11.42 2.73 -6.15
CA LEU A 125 10.36 1.82 -5.76
C LEU A 125 9.82 2.14 -4.35
N ILE A 126 10.71 2.30 -3.37
CA ILE A 126 10.35 2.67 -2.01
C ILE A 126 9.73 4.07 -1.97
N ALA A 127 10.33 5.07 -2.63
CA ALA A 127 9.79 6.43 -2.66
C ALA A 127 8.38 6.47 -3.29
N GLY A 128 8.16 5.74 -4.38
CA GLY A 128 6.87 5.61 -5.05
C GLY A 128 5.79 5.03 -4.13
N ARG A 129 6.10 3.95 -3.40
CA ARG A 129 5.15 3.39 -2.41
C ARG A 129 4.91 4.32 -1.25
N GLN A 130 5.93 5.03 -0.78
CA GLN A 130 5.73 6.03 0.26
C GLN A 130 4.74 7.11 -0.18
N ALA A 131 4.83 7.60 -1.42
CA ALA A 131 3.88 8.57 -1.97
C ALA A 131 2.45 8.01 -1.99
N VAL A 132 2.26 6.81 -2.56
CA VAL A 132 0.95 6.14 -2.65
C VAL A 132 0.33 5.89 -1.28
N PHE A 133 1.06 5.28 -0.33
CA PHE A 133 0.51 5.01 1.00
C PHE A 133 0.30 6.28 1.83
N SER A 134 0.95 7.40 1.49
CA SER A 134 0.73 8.69 2.15
C SER A 134 -0.56 9.37 1.72
N LEU A 135 -1.20 8.96 0.61
CA LEU A 135 -2.55 9.42 0.20
C LEU A 135 -3.59 9.25 1.31
N TYR A 136 -3.34 8.28 2.20
CA TYR A 136 -4.23 7.91 3.28
C TYR A 136 -3.84 8.64 4.57
N SER A 137 -2.54 8.77 4.89
CA SER A 137 -2.09 9.25 6.19
C SER A 137 -1.61 10.70 6.24
N SER A 138 -1.61 11.44 5.12
CA SER A 138 -0.87 12.70 5.02
C SER A 138 -1.62 13.80 4.27
N SER A 139 -1.15 15.04 4.42
CA SER A 139 -1.73 16.18 3.72
C SER A 139 -1.50 16.09 2.21
N PRO A 140 -2.37 16.68 1.37
CA PRO A 140 -2.16 16.71 -0.08
C PRO A 140 -0.80 17.27 -0.52
N ALA A 141 -0.33 18.34 0.13
CA ALA A 141 0.96 18.95 -0.15
C ALA A 141 2.13 17.99 0.16
N THR A 142 2.04 17.24 1.26
CA THR A 142 3.03 16.21 1.60
C THR A 142 3.05 15.09 0.57
N VAL A 143 1.88 14.62 0.10
CA VAL A 143 1.80 13.57 -0.91
C VAL A 143 2.40 14.01 -2.23
N LEU A 144 2.11 15.24 -2.68
CA LEU A 144 2.71 15.81 -3.89
C LEU A 144 4.24 15.86 -3.79
N ALA A 145 4.77 16.37 -2.67
CA ALA A 145 6.22 16.44 -2.47
C ALA A 145 6.89 15.04 -2.47
N LEU A 146 6.23 14.03 -1.89
CA LEU A 146 6.71 12.65 -1.93
C LEU A 146 6.64 12.05 -3.33
N ALA A 147 5.59 12.36 -4.08
CA ALA A 147 5.41 11.92 -5.45
C ALA A 147 6.48 12.51 -6.38
N ASP A 148 6.75 13.82 -6.26
CA ASP A 148 7.79 14.50 -7.02
C ASP A 148 9.18 13.92 -6.71
N ARG A 149 9.45 13.61 -5.44
CA ARG A 149 10.67 12.91 -5.04
C ARG A 149 10.78 11.53 -5.69
N ALA A 150 9.69 10.75 -5.71
CA ALA A 150 9.67 9.43 -6.33
C ALA A 150 9.98 9.54 -7.83
N VAL A 151 9.39 10.51 -8.53
CA VAL A 151 9.65 10.78 -9.95
C VAL A 151 11.11 11.18 -10.19
N ALA A 152 11.71 11.98 -9.30
CA ALA A 152 13.07 12.49 -9.45
C ALA A 152 14.16 11.43 -9.20
N VAL A 153 13.98 10.56 -8.20
CA VAL A 153 15.01 9.57 -7.83
C VAL A 153 15.00 8.36 -8.77
N SER A 154 13.83 7.98 -9.26
CA SER A 154 13.62 6.78 -10.08
C SER A 154 14.24 6.90 -11.48
N PRO A 155 14.62 5.78 -12.10
CA PRO A 155 14.88 5.70 -13.54
C PRO A 155 13.66 6.15 -14.38
N PRO A 156 13.86 6.55 -15.65
CA PRO A 156 12.78 7.00 -16.54
C PRO A 156 11.67 5.96 -16.78
N ASP A 157 12.01 4.68 -16.77
CA ASP A 157 11.16 3.51 -16.95
C ASP A 157 10.92 2.72 -15.63
N GLY A 158 11.39 3.27 -14.50
CA GLY A 158 11.34 2.59 -13.20
C GLY A 158 9.96 2.59 -12.55
N VAL A 159 9.64 1.53 -11.81
CA VAL A 159 8.32 1.35 -11.15
C VAL A 159 8.04 2.45 -10.11
N GLY A 160 9.09 2.98 -9.49
CA GLY A 160 9.02 4.12 -8.59
C GLY A 160 8.43 5.38 -9.23
N ARG A 161 8.79 5.63 -10.50
CA ARG A 161 8.38 6.83 -11.24
C ARG A 161 6.88 6.79 -11.51
N ILE A 162 6.37 5.70 -12.09
CA ILE A 162 4.94 5.57 -12.38
C ILE A 162 4.10 5.58 -11.09
N SER A 163 4.63 5.02 -9.99
CA SER A 163 3.99 5.10 -8.67
C SER A 163 3.87 6.55 -8.18
N GLY A 164 4.89 7.37 -8.39
CA GLY A 164 4.84 8.81 -8.11
C GLY A 164 3.81 9.54 -8.97
N LEU A 165 3.79 9.28 -10.28
CA LEU A 165 2.79 9.86 -11.18
C LEU A 165 1.35 9.48 -10.80
N ALA A 166 1.14 8.21 -10.41
CA ALA A 166 -0.14 7.74 -9.90
C ALA A 166 -0.56 8.47 -8.62
N ALA A 167 0.37 8.64 -7.65
CA ALA A 167 0.09 9.41 -6.44
C ALA A 167 -0.27 10.88 -6.75
N ARG A 168 0.38 11.53 -7.74
CA ARG A 168 0.00 12.86 -8.24
C ARG A 168 -1.44 12.87 -8.79
N ALA A 169 -1.78 11.90 -9.63
CA ALA A 169 -3.13 11.80 -10.20
C ALA A 169 -4.20 11.65 -9.11
N GLN A 170 -3.97 10.74 -8.15
CA GLN A 170 -4.91 10.45 -7.07
C GLN A 170 -5.07 11.63 -6.09
N VAL A 171 -3.98 12.31 -5.72
CA VAL A 171 -4.08 13.46 -4.80
C VAL A 171 -4.77 14.66 -5.46
N HIS A 172 -4.56 14.89 -6.76
CA HIS A 172 -5.31 15.91 -7.50
C HIS A 172 -6.79 15.56 -7.60
N ALA A 173 -7.13 14.29 -7.85
CA ALA A 173 -8.51 13.82 -7.89
C ALA A 173 -9.22 14.04 -6.54
N ARG A 174 -8.58 13.67 -5.43
CA ARG A 174 -9.12 13.86 -4.07
C ARG A 174 -9.30 15.33 -3.67
N THR A 175 -8.49 16.23 -4.23
CA THR A 175 -8.58 17.67 -3.96
C THR A 175 -9.46 18.44 -4.96
N GLY A 176 -10.10 17.74 -5.91
CA GLY A 176 -11.00 18.33 -6.90
C GLY A 176 -10.30 19.11 -8.02
N ASN A 177 -8.99 18.90 -8.20
CA ASN A 177 -8.26 19.45 -9.35
C ASN A 177 -8.34 18.47 -10.53
N ASP A 178 -9.52 18.36 -11.12
CA ASP A 178 -9.82 17.35 -12.15
C ASP A 178 -8.91 17.47 -13.38
N GLY A 179 -8.57 18.69 -13.79
CA GLY A 179 -7.66 18.94 -14.92
C GLY A 179 -6.26 18.40 -14.67
N ALA A 180 -5.68 18.68 -13.50
CA ALA A 180 -4.38 18.14 -13.13
C ALA A 180 -4.41 16.61 -12.92
N ALA A 181 -5.51 16.08 -12.34
CA ALA A 181 -5.69 14.66 -12.13
C ALA A 181 -5.73 13.88 -13.46
N LEU A 182 -6.47 14.37 -14.45
CA LEU A 182 -6.58 13.76 -15.77
C LEU A 182 -5.28 13.86 -16.57
N THR A 183 -4.54 14.96 -16.44
CA THR A 183 -3.21 15.10 -17.05
C THR A 183 -2.23 14.10 -16.44
N ALA A 184 -2.16 14.01 -15.11
CA ALA A 184 -1.30 13.03 -14.45
C ALA A 184 -1.70 11.58 -14.76
N LEU A 185 -3.00 11.27 -14.88
CA LEU A 185 -3.47 9.95 -15.31
C LEU A 185 -3.01 9.61 -16.74
N ARG A 186 -2.98 10.60 -17.63
CA ARG A 186 -2.46 10.44 -18.99
C ARG A 186 -0.97 10.09 -18.95
N GLU A 187 -0.17 10.80 -18.16
CA GLU A 187 1.25 10.50 -17.95
C GLU A 187 1.46 9.05 -17.43
N VAL A 188 0.61 8.60 -16.49
CA VAL A 188 0.63 7.19 -16.02
C VAL A 188 0.31 6.21 -17.14
N THR A 189 -0.72 6.50 -17.94
CA THR A 189 -1.17 5.64 -19.05
C THR A 189 -0.13 5.55 -20.15
N GLU A 190 0.51 6.67 -20.48
CA GLU A 190 1.55 6.76 -21.51
C GLU A 190 2.85 6.05 -21.08
N MET A 191 3.22 6.12 -19.80
CA MET A 191 4.41 5.43 -19.27
C MET A 191 4.22 3.92 -19.10
N PHE A 192 2.99 3.46 -18.84
CA PHE A 192 2.72 2.06 -18.49
C PHE A 192 3.29 1.02 -19.48
N PRO A 193 3.19 1.18 -20.82
CA PRO A 193 3.75 0.23 -21.79
C PRO A 193 5.27 0.11 -21.75
N ASP A 194 5.98 1.13 -21.25
CA ASP A 194 7.44 1.19 -21.19
C ASP A 194 7.99 0.55 -19.92
N LEU A 195 7.13 0.16 -18.97
CA LEU A 195 7.58 -0.51 -17.77
C LEU A 195 8.24 -1.85 -18.12
N PRO A 196 9.34 -2.22 -17.44
CA PRO A 196 9.90 -3.56 -17.59
C PRO A 196 8.81 -4.59 -17.31
N ALA A 197 8.72 -5.60 -18.17
CA ALA A 197 7.78 -6.69 -18.01
C ALA A 197 7.97 -7.30 -16.62
N SER A 198 7.08 -6.93 -15.70
CA SER A 198 7.20 -7.37 -14.31
C SER A 198 6.86 -8.86 -14.28
N THR A 199 7.90 -9.68 -14.16
CA THR A 199 7.79 -11.14 -13.97
C THR A 199 7.22 -11.50 -12.60
N ALA A 200 7.00 -10.51 -11.72
CA ALA A 200 6.56 -10.74 -10.36
C ALA A 200 5.04 -10.92 -10.25
N PRO A 201 4.56 -11.88 -9.43
CA PRO A 201 3.16 -12.01 -9.09
C PRO A 201 2.61 -10.72 -8.44
N TYR A 202 1.28 -10.65 -8.33
CA TYR A 202 0.60 -9.59 -7.59
C TYR A 202 1.25 -9.38 -6.20
N GLY A 203 1.86 -8.21 -6.00
CA GLY A 203 2.60 -7.89 -4.79
C GLY A 203 2.81 -6.40 -4.64
N VAL A 204 3.15 -5.94 -3.44
CA VAL A 204 3.21 -4.50 -3.14
C VAL A 204 4.25 -3.78 -3.99
N TRP A 205 5.29 -4.45 -4.46
CA TRP A 205 6.32 -3.86 -5.33
C TRP A 205 5.92 -3.81 -6.82
N SER A 206 5.12 -4.75 -7.31
CA SER A 206 4.72 -4.85 -8.73
C SER A 206 3.84 -3.71 -9.25
N TRP A 207 3.83 -3.47 -10.58
CA TRP A 207 2.92 -2.53 -11.24
C TRP A 207 2.12 -3.16 -12.40
N PRO A 208 1.21 -4.12 -12.12
CA PRO A 208 0.40 -4.78 -13.15
C PRO A 208 -0.71 -3.86 -13.69
N GLU A 209 -1.32 -4.24 -14.83
CA GLU A 209 -2.44 -3.51 -15.44
C GLU A 209 -3.55 -3.18 -14.45
N GLN A 210 -3.85 -4.09 -13.51
CA GLN A 210 -4.80 -3.88 -12.44
C GLN A 210 -4.61 -2.52 -11.74
N ARG A 211 -3.37 -2.10 -11.46
CA ARG A 211 -3.09 -0.83 -10.77
C ARG A 211 -3.33 0.39 -11.65
N LEU A 212 -3.04 0.31 -12.95
CA LEU A 212 -3.40 1.35 -13.91
C LEU A 212 -4.92 1.58 -13.88
N ARG A 213 -5.69 0.49 -13.98
CA ARG A 213 -7.17 0.50 -13.90
C ARG A 213 -7.67 1.06 -12.56
N PHE A 214 -6.99 0.73 -11.46
CA PHE A 214 -7.32 1.25 -10.14
C PHE A 214 -7.16 2.78 -10.04
N VAL A 215 -6.04 3.31 -10.53
CA VAL A 215 -5.76 4.76 -10.54
C VAL A 215 -6.77 5.48 -11.45
N ALA A 216 -7.02 4.95 -12.65
CA ALA A 216 -8.00 5.50 -13.59
C ALA A 216 -9.41 5.53 -13.00
N SER A 217 -9.83 4.44 -12.33
CA SER A 217 -11.10 4.37 -11.60
C SER A 217 -11.23 5.51 -10.59
N GLU A 218 -10.21 5.78 -9.78
CA GLU A 218 -10.27 6.82 -8.75
C GLU A 218 -10.42 8.21 -9.37
N VAL A 219 -9.56 8.51 -10.36
CA VAL A 219 -9.57 9.80 -11.07
C VAL A 219 -10.92 10.04 -11.75
N HIS A 220 -11.45 9.05 -12.48
CA HIS A 220 -12.74 9.21 -13.15
C HIS A 220 -13.92 9.33 -12.17
N SER A 221 -13.88 8.60 -11.05
CA SER A 221 -14.93 8.69 -10.02
C SER A 221 -14.98 10.08 -9.41
N HIS A 222 -13.81 10.65 -9.08
CA HIS A 222 -13.72 12.01 -8.55
C HIS A 222 -14.04 13.07 -9.60
N ALA A 223 -13.73 12.86 -10.87
CA ALA A 223 -14.08 13.79 -11.96
C ALA A 223 -15.55 13.71 -12.41
N GLY A 224 -16.39 12.87 -11.79
CA GLY A 224 -17.79 12.68 -12.17
C GLY A 224 -17.98 11.98 -13.52
N ARG A 225 -16.94 11.31 -14.02
CA ARG A 225 -16.95 10.53 -15.28
C ARG A 225 -17.43 9.11 -15.01
N THR A 226 -18.72 8.98 -14.67
CA THR A 226 -19.30 7.74 -14.12
C THR A 226 -19.15 6.54 -15.05
N ARG A 227 -19.32 6.72 -16.36
CA ARG A 227 -19.22 5.63 -17.33
C ARG A 227 -17.80 5.08 -17.40
N GLU A 228 -16.81 5.97 -17.52
CA GLU A 228 -15.40 5.61 -17.54
C GLU A 228 -14.97 5.00 -16.21
N ALA A 229 -15.40 5.58 -15.09
CA ALA A 229 -15.13 5.05 -13.76
C ALA A 229 -15.59 3.58 -13.62
N PHE A 230 -16.81 3.26 -14.06
CA PHE A 230 -17.34 1.89 -13.95
C PHE A 230 -16.60 0.91 -14.86
N ALA A 231 -16.25 1.33 -16.09
CA ALA A 231 -15.48 0.49 -17.00
C ALA A 231 -14.11 0.13 -16.41
N GLU A 232 -13.39 1.10 -15.83
CA GLU A 232 -12.09 0.87 -15.19
C GLU A 232 -12.22 -0.01 -13.93
N GLN A 233 -13.28 0.16 -13.13
CA GLN A 233 -13.55 -0.69 -11.96
C GLN A 233 -13.79 -2.14 -12.36
N GLU A 234 -14.64 -2.38 -13.36
CA GLU A 234 -14.95 -3.73 -13.84
C GLU A 234 -13.72 -4.41 -14.46
N ALA A 235 -12.91 -3.65 -15.22
CA ALA A 235 -11.64 -4.15 -15.74
C ALA A 235 -10.66 -4.51 -14.62
N ALA A 236 -10.50 -3.64 -13.61
CA ALA A 236 -9.62 -3.90 -12.47
C ALA A 236 -10.07 -5.13 -11.67
N LEU A 237 -11.38 -5.25 -11.37
CA LEU A 237 -11.92 -6.36 -10.57
C LEU A 237 -11.67 -7.73 -11.21
N ARG A 238 -11.69 -7.83 -12.54
CA ARG A 238 -11.36 -9.09 -13.25
C ARG A 238 -9.88 -9.49 -13.15
N LEU A 239 -9.01 -8.54 -12.84
CA LEU A 239 -7.55 -8.76 -12.76
C LEU A 239 -7.06 -9.00 -11.33
N TYR A 240 -7.89 -8.78 -10.32
CA TYR A 240 -7.51 -9.06 -8.93
C TYR A 240 -7.50 -10.57 -8.65
N PRO A 241 -6.48 -11.09 -7.95
CA PRO A 241 -6.51 -12.45 -7.41
C PRO A 241 -7.69 -12.66 -6.46
N SER A 242 -8.23 -13.88 -6.41
CA SER A 242 -9.35 -14.23 -5.52
C SER A 242 -9.06 -14.06 -4.02
N SER A 243 -7.77 -14.05 -3.62
CA SER A 243 -7.33 -13.75 -2.26
C SER A 243 -7.35 -12.26 -1.90
N SER A 244 -7.51 -11.37 -2.88
CA SER A 244 -7.47 -9.92 -2.68
C SER A 244 -8.79 -9.38 -2.14
N TRP A 245 -8.71 -8.50 -1.16
CA TRP A 245 -9.89 -7.86 -0.55
C TRP A 245 -9.79 -6.33 -0.49
N GLY A 246 -8.63 -5.79 -0.12
CA GLY A 246 -8.46 -4.35 0.13
C GLY A 246 -8.55 -3.50 -1.13
N GLY A 247 -7.97 -3.97 -2.24
CA GLY A 247 -8.09 -3.34 -3.55
C GLY A 247 -9.54 -3.30 -4.08
N PRO A 248 -10.23 -4.45 -4.16
CA PRO A 248 -11.66 -4.51 -4.50
C PRO A 248 -12.56 -3.63 -3.62
N ALA A 249 -12.37 -3.63 -2.29
CA ALA A 249 -13.15 -2.78 -1.39
C ALA A 249 -12.98 -1.28 -1.71
N GLN A 250 -11.76 -0.84 -2.03
CA GLN A 250 -11.51 0.54 -2.43
C GLN A 250 -12.11 0.88 -3.81
N LEU A 251 -12.11 -0.05 -4.78
CA LEU A 251 -12.82 0.16 -6.05
C LEU A 251 -14.32 0.34 -5.86
N HIS A 252 -14.92 -0.41 -4.94
CA HIS A 252 -16.33 -0.21 -4.58
C HIS A 252 -16.57 1.13 -3.86
N ALA A 253 -15.60 1.63 -3.08
CA ALA A 253 -15.65 2.99 -2.58
C ALA A 253 -15.55 4.04 -3.70
N HIS A 254 -14.70 3.82 -4.72
CA HIS A 254 -14.67 4.68 -5.91
C HIS A 254 -16.03 4.67 -6.64
N ARG A 255 -16.67 3.50 -6.77
CA ARG A 255 -18.01 3.37 -7.35
C ARG A 255 -19.05 4.18 -6.58
N ALA A 256 -19.02 4.12 -5.26
CA ALA A 256 -19.86 4.94 -4.40
C ALA A 256 -19.60 6.44 -4.61
N THR A 257 -18.33 6.87 -4.70
CA THR A 257 -17.97 8.26 -5.04
C THR A 257 -18.60 8.70 -6.35
N ALA A 258 -18.47 7.90 -7.42
CA ALA A 258 -19.04 8.22 -8.73
C ALA A 258 -20.57 8.35 -8.69
N LEU A 259 -21.27 7.43 -8.01
CA LEU A 259 -22.73 7.48 -7.84
C LEU A 259 -23.19 8.72 -7.07
N ILE A 260 -22.53 9.02 -5.94
CA ILE A 260 -22.84 10.20 -5.12
C ILE A 260 -22.63 11.49 -5.93
N LYS A 261 -21.54 11.58 -6.69
CA LYS A 261 -21.26 12.74 -7.54
C LYS A 261 -22.23 12.87 -8.72
N ALA A 262 -22.77 11.76 -9.23
CA ALA A 262 -23.81 11.75 -10.25
C ALA A 262 -25.20 12.14 -9.70
N GLY A 263 -25.34 12.33 -8.39
CA GLY A 263 -26.60 12.70 -7.73
C GLY A 263 -27.40 11.51 -7.19
N ASP A 264 -26.98 10.27 -7.45
CA ASP A 264 -27.59 9.07 -6.90
C ASP A 264 -26.97 8.72 -5.53
N LEU A 265 -27.27 9.57 -4.55
CA LEU A 265 -26.75 9.45 -3.20
C LEU A 265 -27.16 8.14 -2.53
N THR A 266 -28.42 7.74 -2.67
CA THR A 266 -28.93 6.53 -2.02
C THR A 266 -28.23 5.29 -2.58
N ALA A 267 -28.15 5.13 -3.91
CA ALA A 267 -27.44 3.98 -4.48
C ALA A 267 -25.96 3.98 -4.09
N GLY A 268 -25.28 5.13 -4.13
CA GLY A 268 -23.88 5.21 -3.74
C GLY A 268 -23.62 4.83 -2.28
N THR A 269 -24.47 5.30 -1.36
CA THR A 269 -24.32 5.02 0.08
C THR A 269 -24.75 3.62 0.48
N GLU A 270 -25.80 3.06 -0.13
CA GLU A 270 -26.18 1.66 0.08
C GLU A 270 -25.14 0.71 -0.52
N HIS A 271 -24.59 1.01 -1.70
CA HIS A 271 -23.48 0.23 -2.30
C HIS A 271 -22.28 0.17 -1.36
N LEU A 272 -21.89 1.31 -0.80
CA LEU A 272 -20.78 1.40 0.15
C LEU A 272 -21.09 0.64 1.46
N ALA A 273 -22.32 0.79 1.99
CA ALA A 273 -22.73 0.08 3.20
C ALA A 273 -22.71 -1.45 3.00
N GLY A 274 -23.21 -1.95 1.86
CA GLY A 274 -23.15 -3.36 1.50
C GLY A 274 -21.71 -3.87 1.42
N THR A 275 -20.85 -3.14 0.71
CA THR A 275 -19.42 -3.47 0.59
C THR A 275 -18.76 -3.60 1.98
N LEU A 276 -18.96 -2.62 2.87
CA LEU A 276 -18.35 -2.64 4.21
C LEU A 276 -18.92 -3.76 5.09
N ALA A 277 -20.18 -4.14 4.90
CA ALA A 277 -20.84 -5.22 5.65
C ALA A 277 -20.29 -6.60 5.30
N GLU A 278 -19.81 -6.81 4.07
CA GLU A 278 -19.20 -8.07 3.62
C GLU A 278 -17.76 -8.27 4.14
N LEU A 279 -17.07 -7.17 4.49
CA LEU A 279 -15.72 -7.23 5.03
C LEU A 279 -15.69 -7.78 6.46
N LYS A 280 -14.63 -8.56 6.76
CA LYS A 280 -14.32 -8.96 8.13
C LYS A 280 -14.03 -7.72 8.98
N PRO A 281 -14.27 -7.76 10.31
CA PRO A 281 -14.05 -6.59 11.16
C PRO A 281 -12.64 -5.98 11.06
N TRP A 282 -11.60 -6.79 10.97
CA TRP A 282 -10.23 -6.28 10.81
C TRP A 282 -9.94 -5.69 9.42
N GLN A 283 -10.62 -6.16 8.37
CA GLN A 283 -10.50 -5.63 7.00
C GLN A 283 -11.19 -4.28 6.87
N ARG A 284 -12.30 -4.09 7.59
CA ARG A 284 -13.04 -2.83 7.61
C ARG A 284 -12.24 -1.73 8.35
N ARG A 285 -11.53 -2.12 9.43
CA ARG A 285 -10.59 -1.25 10.18
C ARG A 285 -9.35 -0.82 9.42
N ASP A 286 -8.99 -1.54 8.35
CA ASP A 286 -7.84 -1.20 7.52
C ASP A 286 -7.90 0.26 7.05
N ALA A 287 -6.81 0.98 7.28
CA ALA A 287 -6.79 2.43 7.08
C ALA A 287 -6.97 2.87 5.62
N LEU A 288 -6.68 2.01 4.64
CA LEU A 288 -6.89 2.33 3.23
C LEU A 288 -8.37 2.18 2.90
N VAL A 289 -9.00 1.08 3.32
CA VAL A 289 -10.44 0.85 3.16
C VAL A 289 -11.24 1.94 3.88
N HIS A 290 -10.95 2.16 5.16
CA HIS A 290 -11.65 3.15 5.98
C HIS A 290 -11.55 4.54 5.35
N ARG A 291 -10.37 4.96 4.87
CA ARG A 291 -10.19 6.30 4.30
C ARG A 291 -10.77 6.46 2.91
N SER A 292 -10.80 5.42 2.09
CA SER A 292 -11.51 5.43 0.81
C SER A 292 -13.03 5.54 1.02
N ALA A 293 -13.58 4.82 1.99
CA ALA A 293 -14.99 4.95 2.37
C ALA A 293 -15.32 6.35 2.93
N ALA A 294 -14.45 6.90 3.78
CA ALA A 294 -14.58 8.26 4.30
C ALA A 294 -14.52 9.32 3.19
N ALA A 295 -13.65 9.12 2.18
CA ALA A 295 -13.56 10.00 1.02
C ALA A 295 -14.86 9.99 0.20
N ALA A 296 -15.47 8.82 -0.03
CA ALA A 296 -16.77 8.73 -0.69
C ALA A 296 -17.86 9.46 0.11
N LEU A 297 -17.89 9.29 1.44
CA LEU A 297 -18.82 10.03 2.31
C LEU A 297 -18.59 11.55 2.31
N ALA A 298 -17.36 12.01 2.09
CA ALA A 298 -17.06 13.44 2.02
C ALA A 298 -17.71 14.10 0.80
N CYS A 299 -18.03 13.35 -0.25
CA CYS A 299 -18.77 13.84 -1.41
C CYS A 299 -20.26 14.07 -1.14
N VAL A 300 -20.82 13.61 -0.01
CA VAL A 300 -22.23 13.80 0.33
C VAL A 300 -22.53 15.27 0.68
N PRO A 301 -23.49 15.91 -0.01
CA PRO A 301 -23.87 17.30 0.27
C PRO A 301 -24.28 17.52 1.73
N PRO A 302 -23.91 18.64 2.38
CA PRO A 302 -24.21 18.88 3.79
C PRO A 302 -25.67 18.65 4.19
N LYS A 303 -26.62 19.08 3.33
CA LYS A 303 -28.07 18.93 3.55
C LYS A 303 -28.55 17.48 3.60
N GLN A 304 -27.80 16.56 3.00
CA GLN A 304 -28.19 15.14 2.87
C GLN A 304 -27.39 14.22 3.80
N ARG A 305 -26.52 14.78 4.66
CA ARG A 305 -25.72 14.01 5.63
C ARG A 305 -26.56 13.30 6.70
N GLY A 306 -27.83 13.63 6.83
CA GLY A 306 -28.77 13.02 7.78
C GLY A 306 -29.54 11.82 7.23
N LEU A 307 -29.33 11.40 5.98
CA LEU A 307 -30.04 10.25 5.42
C LEU A 307 -29.71 8.95 6.17
N PRO A 308 -30.67 8.00 6.27
CA PRO A 308 -30.44 6.71 6.93
C PRO A 308 -29.25 5.94 6.37
N SER A 309 -29.10 5.88 5.05
CA SER A 309 -28.01 5.19 4.36
C SER A 309 -26.64 5.80 4.71
N VAL A 310 -26.54 7.13 4.79
CA VAL A 310 -25.31 7.83 5.23
C VAL A 310 -24.98 7.51 6.69
N ARG A 311 -25.99 7.47 7.58
CA ARG A 311 -25.78 7.10 8.98
C ARG A 311 -25.31 5.65 9.12
N ARG A 312 -25.82 4.74 8.30
CA ARG A 312 -25.40 3.33 8.28
C ARG A 312 -23.93 3.18 7.93
N VAL A 313 -23.46 3.84 6.87
CA VAL A 313 -22.03 3.83 6.52
C VAL A 313 -21.18 4.42 7.67
N ARG A 314 -21.62 5.54 8.27
CA ARG A 314 -20.91 6.13 9.41
C ARG A 314 -20.84 5.19 10.62
N ALA A 315 -21.91 4.46 10.92
CA ALA A 315 -21.93 3.49 12.02
C ALA A 315 -20.89 2.38 11.77
N LEU A 316 -20.86 1.83 10.55
CA LEU A 316 -19.89 0.80 10.16
C LEU A 316 -18.44 1.28 10.28
N LEU A 317 -18.16 2.56 10.04
CA LEU A 317 -16.83 3.17 10.23
C LEU A 317 -16.54 3.60 11.69
N ALA A 318 -17.58 3.80 12.51
CA ALA A 318 -17.45 4.31 13.88
C ALA A 318 -17.32 3.22 14.94
N GLU A 319 -17.85 2.01 14.69
CA GLU A 319 -17.66 0.79 15.50
C GLU A 319 -16.17 0.41 15.72
N GLU A 320 -15.26 1.19 15.14
CA GLU A 320 -13.84 0.89 14.97
C GLU A 320 -12.90 1.85 15.70
N ARG A 321 -13.37 2.94 16.33
CA ARG A 321 -12.54 3.79 17.21
C ARG A 321 -12.54 3.37 18.68
N GLN A 322 -13.43 2.46 19.08
CA GLN A 322 -13.69 2.11 20.49
C GLN A 322 -13.18 0.71 20.90
N ALA A 323 -12.48 -0.01 20.02
CA ALA A 323 -11.82 -1.28 20.30
C ALA A 323 -10.31 -1.15 20.07
#